data_AF-A0A936N9J0-F1
#
_entry.id   AF-A0A936N9J0-F1
#
_cell.length_a   1.000
_cell.length_b   1.000
_cell.length_c   1.000
_cell.angle_alpha   90.00
_cell.angle_beta   90.00
_cell.angle_gamma   90.00
#
_symmetry.space_group_name_H-M   'P 1'
#
loop_
_entity.id
_entity.type
_entity.pdbx_description
1 polymer ?
#
loop_
_entity_poly.entity_id
_entity_poly.type
_entity_poly.pdbx_seq_one_letter_code
_entity_poly.pdbx_strand_id
1 'polypeptide(L)'
;MPGVRSATPDDLPRVGAILAAAFVDDPVWNYITSPRADWISRAAAWFEADARAQMQGHGEVLVDEEVRGVAIWSPPGRWKPTMKEAAAVALPSVRLFRS
;
A
#
# COMPACT_ATOMS: atom_id res chain seq x y z
N MET A 1 -20.08 -6.98 14.39
CA MET A 1 -18.69 -6.65 14.02
C MET A 1 -18.70 -6.22 12.57
N PRO A 2 -17.99 -5.15 12.17
CA PRO A 2 -17.92 -4.82 10.75
C PRO A 2 -17.37 -6.04 9.99
N GLY A 3 -18.01 -6.39 8.88
CA GLY A 3 -17.57 -7.48 8.02
C GLY A 3 -16.21 -7.16 7.41
N VAL A 4 -15.37 -8.18 7.23
CA VAL A 4 -14.11 -8.09 6.49
C VAL A 4 -14.29 -8.84 5.19
N ARG A 5 -13.86 -8.23 4.08
CA ARG A 5 -13.96 -8.80 2.74
C ARG A 5 -12.65 -8.58 1.98
N SER A 6 -12.44 -9.36 0.92
CA SER A 6 -11.39 -9.06 -0.05
C SER A 6 -11.65 -7.71 -0.72
N ALA A 7 -10.60 -6.93 -0.91
CA ALA A 7 -10.64 -5.70 -1.68
C ALA A 7 -10.90 -6.02 -3.16
N THR A 8 -11.58 -5.09 -3.83
CA THR A 8 -11.75 -5.07 -5.28
C THR A 8 -10.88 -3.95 -5.87
N PRO A 9 -10.65 -3.94 -7.20
CA PRO A 9 -9.90 -2.86 -7.84
C PRO A 9 -10.48 -1.46 -7.58
N ASP A 10 -11.79 -1.36 -7.33
CA ASP A 10 -12.48 -0.09 -7.05
C ASP A 10 -12.15 0.47 -5.66
N ASP A 11 -11.71 -0.39 -4.72
CA ASP A 11 -11.30 0.02 -3.38
C ASP A 11 -9.90 0.66 -3.36
N LEU A 12 -9.06 0.42 -4.39
CA LEU A 12 -7.64 0.76 -4.40
C LEU A 12 -7.34 2.24 -4.10
N PRO A 13 -8.04 3.24 -4.71
CA PRO A 13 -7.79 4.64 -4.39
C PRO A 13 -8.03 4.96 -2.91
N ARG A 14 -9.06 4.34 -2.31
CA ARG A 14 -9.40 4.53 -0.89
C ARG A 14 -8.43 3.81 0.03
N VAL A 15 -7.98 2.62 -0.37
CA VAL A 15 -6.92 1.85 0.31
C VAL A 15 -5.64 2.68 0.41
N GLY A 16 -5.18 3.26 -0.70
CA GLY A 16 -3.98 4.10 -0.71
C GLY A 16 -4.10 5.29 0.25
N ALA A 17 -5.21 6.02 0.18
CA ALA A 17 -5.46 7.17 1.05
C ALA A 17 -5.46 6.82 2.54
N ILE A 18 -6.05 5.68 2.92
CA ILE A 18 -6.13 5.26 4.33
C ILE A 18 -4.80 4.81 4.86
N LEU A 19 -4.05 4.02 4.10
CA LEU A 19 -2.72 3.60 4.52
C LEU A 19 -1.78 4.81 4.65
N ALA A 20 -1.85 5.77 3.73
CA ALA A 20 -1.11 7.02 3.88
C ALA A 20 -1.50 7.79 5.15
N ALA A 21 -2.79 7.91 5.45
CA ALA A 21 -3.26 8.59 6.67
C ALA A 21 -2.86 7.82 7.94
N ALA A 22 -2.91 6.48 7.93
CA ALA A 22 -2.59 5.64 9.07
C ALA A 22 -1.10 5.69 9.44
N PHE A 23 -0.23 5.90 8.46
CA PHE A 23 1.22 5.87 8.63
C PHE A 23 1.90 7.26 8.61
N VAL A 24 1.13 8.36 8.65
CA VAL A 24 1.68 9.72 8.58
C VAL A 24 2.69 10.04 9.68
N ASP A 25 2.46 9.52 10.88
CA ASP A 25 3.33 9.73 12.05
C ASP A 25 4.19 8.49 12.37
N ASP A 26 4.24 7.50 11.48
CA ASP A 26 4.99 6.27 11.72
C ASP A 26 6.51 6.54 11.63
N PRO A 27 7.28 6.23 12.69
CA PRO A 27 8.72 6.47 12.71
C PRO A 27 9.46 5.77 11.57
N VAL A 28 9.07 4.56 11.19
CA VAL A 28 9.74 3.79 10.13
C VAL A 28 9.65 4.54 8.81
N TRP A 29 8.48 5.07 8.48
CA TRP A 29 8.25 5.83 7.26
C TRP A 29 9.01 7.16 7.26
N ASN A 30 9.12 7.82 8.41
CA ASN A 30 9.95 9.02 8.57
C ASN A 30 11.45 8.76 8.32
N TYR A 31 11.95 7.56 8.61
CA TYR A 31 13.35 7.21 8.36
C TYR A 31 13.65 6.83 6.91
N ILE A 32 12.70 6.23 6.18
CA ILE A 32 12.95 5.69 4.84
C ILE A 32 12.50 6.64 3.71
N THR A 33 11.62 7.60 3.99
CA THR A 33 11.12 8.55 2.99
C THR A 33 11.96 9.82 2.94
N SER A 34 11.80 10.59 1.86
CA SER A 34 12.46 11.89 1.76
C SER A 34 11.86 12.89 2.75
N PRO A 35 12.69 13.71 3.46
CA PRO A 35 12.24 14.72 4.41
C PRO A 35 11.31 15.82 3.85
N ARG A 36 11.07 15.84 2.54
CA ARG A 36 10.18 16.80 1.84
C ARG A 36 9.15 16.11 0.96
N ALA A 37 8.94 14.81 1.13
CA ALA A 37 7.88 14.14 0.41
C ALA A 37 6.52 14.78 0.78
N ASP A 38 5.72 15.10 -0.23
CA ASP A 38 4.29 15.33 -0.03
C ASP A 38 3.67 13.98 0.34
N TRP A 39 3.77 13.65 1.63
CA TRP A 39 3.52 12.31 2.17
C TRP A 39 2.15 11.80 1.75
N ILE A 40 1.10 12.60 1.97
CA ILE A 40 -0.27 12.17 1.73
C ILE A 40 -0.46 11.75 0.27
N SER A 41 0.02 12.53 -0.70
CA SER A 41 -0.16 12.18 -2.11
C SER A 41 0.76 11.04 -2.56
N ARG A 42 2.03 11.07 -2.15
CA ARG A 42 3.05 10.11 -2.61
C ARG A 42 2.90 8.75 -1.95
N ALA A 43 2.65 8.70 -0.64
CA ALA A 43 2.42 7.46 0.08
C ALA A 43 1.10 6.84 -0.38
N ALA A 44 0.05 7.62 -0.62
CA ALA A 44 -1.21 7.07 -1.14
C ALA A 44 -1.02 6.38 -2.49
N ALA A 45 -0.32 7.03 -3.42
CA ALA A 45 -0.01 6.42 -4.72
C ALA A 45 0.88 5.17 -4.60
N TRP A 46 1.79 5.16 -3.63
CA TRP A 46 2.65 4.00 -3.37
C TRP A 46 1.87 2.82 -2.78
N PHE A 47 1.08 3.05 -1.74
CA PHE A 47 0.24 2.01 -1.11
C PHE A 47 -0.83 1.47 -2.07
N GLU A 48 -1.41 2.33 -2.92
CA GLU A 48 -2.31 1.89 -3.97
C GLU A 48 -1.61 0.93 -4.95
N ALA A 49 -0.38 1.25 -5.37
CA ALA A 49 0.39 0.41 -6.26
C ALA A 49 0.81 -0.92 -5.60
N ASP A 50 1.20 -0.89 -4.32
CA ASP A 50 1.53 -2.09 -3.56
C ASP A 50 0.32 -3.01 -3.39
N ALA A 51 -0.82 -2.47 -2.95
CA ALA A 51 -2.06 -3.23 -2.85
C ALA A 51 -2.48 -3.84 -4.19
N ARG A 52 -2.38 -3.08 -5.29
CA ARG A 52 -2.66 -3.58 -6.64
C ARG A 52 -1.72 -4.73 -7.02
N ALA A 53 -0.44 -4.62 -6.70
CA ALA A 53 0.54 -5.67 -6.98
C ALA A 53 0.22 -6.95 -6.21
N GLN A 54 -0.13 -6.82 -4.92
CA GLN A 54 -0.50 -7.96 -4.07
C GLN A 54 -1.76 -8.66 -4.57
N MET A 55 -2.79 -7.90 -4.97
CA MET A 55 -4.02 -8.45 -5.57
C MET A 55 -3.80 -9.19 -6.89
N GLN A 56 -2.80 -8.78 -7.68
CA GLN A 56 -2.44 -9.44 -8.95
C GLN A 56 -1.48 -10.62 -8.76
N GLY A 57 -0.89 -10.73 -7.58
CA GLY A 57 0.12 -11.71 -7.22
C GLY A 57 -0.42 -12.82 -6.33
N HIS A 58 0.32 -13.09 -5.26
CA HIS A 58 -0.05 -14.11 -4.27
C HIS A 58 -0.59 -13.52 -2.96
N GLY A 59 -0.68 -12.18 -2.87
CA GLY A 59 -1.10 -11.50 -1.66
C GLY A 59 -2.62 -11.43 -1.51
N GLU A 60 -3.04 -11.10 -0.30
CA GLU A 60 -4.43 -10.81 0.03
C GLU A 60 -4.53 -9.37 0.54
N VAL A 61 -5.48 -8.62 -0.01
CA VAL A 61 -5.83 -7.28 0.49
C VAL A 61 -7.24 -7.38 1.04
N LEU A 62 -7.36 -7.14 2.34
CA LEU A 62 -8.62 -7.22 3.09
C LEU A 62 -9.02 -5.82 3.55
N VAL A 63 -10.32 -5.52 3.43
CA VAL A 63 -10.91 -4.25 3.84
C VAL A 63 -12.17 -4.51 4.67
N ASP A 64 -12.55 -3.58 5.54
CA ASP A 64 -13.90 -3.56 6.07
C ASP A 64 -14.90 -3.04 5.03
N GLU A 65 -16.20 -3.21 5.28
CA GLU A 65 -17.26 -2.85 4.33
C GLU A 65 -17.19 -1.41 3.81
N GLU A 66 -16.78 -0.47 4.67
CA GLU A 66 -16.69 0.95 4.36
C GLU A 66 -15.29 1.40 3.93
N VAL A 67 -14.34 0.46 3.81
CA VAL A 67 -12.92 0.73 3.51
C VAL A 67 -12.41 1.84 4.42
N ARG A 68 -12.41 1.61 5.72
CA ARG A 68 -11.83 2.40 6.82
C ARG A 68 -10.58 1.72 7.40
N GLY A 69 -10.49 0.40 7.26
CA GLY A 69 -9.32 -0.39 7.63
C GLY A 69 -8.85 -1.24 6.46
N VAL A 70 -7.53 -1.45 6.37
CA VAL A 70 -6.91 -2.27 5.33
C VAL A 70 -5.86 -3.18 5.96
N ALA A 71 -5.82 -4.43 5.54
CA ALA A 71 -4.72 -5.33 5.82
C ALA A 71 -4.19 -5.94 4.53
N ILE A 72 -2.86 -5.92 4.35
CA ILE A 72 -2.16 -6.55 3.24
C ILE A 72 -1.37 -7.72 3.79
N TRP A 73 -1.60 -8.91 3.25
CA TRP A 73 -0.96 -10.15 3.69
C TRP A 73 -0.28 -10.83 2.52
N SER A 74 0.88 -11.42 2.78
CA SER A 74 1.54 -12.32 1.83
C SER A 74 1.65 -13.72 2.44
N PRO A 75 1.46 -14.79 1.66
CA PRO A 75 1.54 -16.14 2.18
C PRO A 75 2.97 -16.51 2.59
N PRO A 76 3.14 -17.52 3.47
CA PRO A 76 4.47 -17.99 3.87
C PRO A 76 5.37 -18.31 2.67
N GLY A 77 6.63 -17.88 2.75
CA GLY A 77 7.61 -18.07 1.66
C GLY A 77 7.42 -17.15 0.43
N ARG A 78 6.41 -16.26 0.44
CA ARG A 78 6.11 -15.33 -0.67
C ARG A 78 6.11 -13.85 -0.26
N TRP A 79 6.66 -13.51 0.91
CA TRP A 79 6.74 -12.12 1.37
C TRP A 79 7.66 -11.23 0.51
N LYS A 80 8.62 -11.86 -0.20
CA LYS A 80 9.46 -11.12 -1.15
C LYS A 80 8.69 -10.92 -2.45
N PRO A 81 8.65 -9.69 -2.98
CA PRO A 81 8.00 -9.42 -4.24
C PRO A 81 8.71 -10.17 -5.38
N THR A 82 7.91 -10.69 -6.30
CA THR A 82 8.35 -11.11 -7.63
C THR A 82 8.87 -9.90 -8.41
N MET A 83 9.64 -10.15 -9.47
CA MET A 83 10.13 -9.08 -10.35
C MET A 83 9.00 -8.23 -10.95
N LYS A 84 7.83 -8.84 -11.20
CA LYS A 84 6.66 -8.15 -11.75
C LYS A 84 6.03 -7.21 -10.73
N GLU A 85 5.86 -7.67 -9.49
CA GLU A 85 5.35 -6.84 -8.38
C GLU A 85 6.32 -5.69 -8.09
N ALA A 86 7.62 -5.97 -8.05
CA ALA A 86 8.65 -4.94 -7.87
C ALA A 86 8.63 -3.89 -8.99
N ALA A 87 8.44 -4.30 -10.25
CA ALA A 87 8.32 -3.38 -11.36
C ALA A 87 7.07 -2.50 -11.27
N ALA A 88 5.94 -3.06 -10.83
CA ALA A 88 4.67 -2.32 -10.69
C ALA A 88 4.76 -1.18 -9.66
N VAL A 89 5.55 -1.35 -8.61
CA VAL A 89 5.73 -0.34 -7.54
C VAL A 89 6.94 0.58 -7.75
N ALA A 90 7.76 0.35 -8.78
CA ALA A 90 9.03 1.04 -8.96
C ALA A 90 8.90 2.57 -9.12
N LEU A 91 7.97 3.03 -9.96
CA LEU A 91 7.79 4.45 -10.23
C LEU A 91 7.24 5.22 -9.00
N PRO A 92 6.19 4.73 -8.30
CA PRO A 92 5.77 5.30 -7.03
C PRO A 92 6.88 5.30 -5.98
N SER A 93 7.68 4.24 -5.91
CA SER A 93 8.81 4.14 -4.97
C SER A 93 9.86 5.22 -5.22
N VAL A 94 10.22 5.44 -6.49
CA VAL A 94 11.14 6.52 -6.87
C VAL A 94 10.59 7.88 -6.41
N ARG A 95 9.29 8.14 -6.57
CA ARG A 95 8.67 9.41 -6.15
C ARG A 95 8.63 9.57 -4.63
N LEU A 96 8.41 8.49 -3.89
CA LEU A 96 8.31 8.52 -2.43
C LEU A 96 9.69 8.64 -1.75
N PHE A 97 10.70 7.94 -2.29
CA PHE A 97 12.01 7.81 -1.65
C PHE A 97 13.08 8.77 -2.20
N ARG A 98 12.95 9.29 -3.45
CA ARG A 98 13.89 10.31 -3.95
C ARG A 98 13.48 11.70 -3.49
N SER A 99 14.47 12.43 -2.99
CA SER A 99 14.42 13.85 -2.62
C SER A 99 14.28 14.77 -3.81
#